data_AF-A0A355F4K0-F1
#
_entry.id   AF-A0A355F4K0-F1
#
_cell.length_a   1.000
_cell.length_b   1.000
_cell.length_c   1.000
_cell.angle_alpha   90.00
_cell.angle_beta   90.00
_cell.angle_gamma   90.00
#
_symmetry.space_group_name_H-M   'P 1'
#
loop_
_entity.id
_entity.type
_entity.pdbx_description
1 polymer ?
#
loop_
_entity_poly.entity_id
_entity_poly.type
_entity_poly.pdbx_seq_one_letter_code
_entity_poly.pdbx_strand_id
1 'polypeptide(L)'
;MGAWEALGANMRARLAGFPQLEGTLDELDALILESKELQARQDVYRRQLRELTAQSRNLERRGTSLRNKLVAGAQSVYGVESQQMVEFGVNPRLPKKRPRLTREQREKLEAAEKVLAAASGSPDALAKQ
;
A
#
# COMPACT_ATOMS: atom_id res chain seq x y z
N MET A 1 -21.84 -13.54 23.09
CA MET A 1 -23.12 -14.27 22.98
C MET A 1 -23.14 -15.55 23.82
N GLY A 2 -22.15 -16.44 23.72
CA GLY A 2 -22.18 -17.72 24.46
C GLY A 2 -22.36 -17.62 25.98
N ALA A 3 -21.87 -16.55 26.62
CA ALA A 3 -22.11 -16.31 28.05
C ALA A 3 -23.59 -16.01 28.37
N TRP A 4 -24.30 -15.31 27.49
CA TRP A 4 -25.73 -14.97 27.66
C TRP A 4 -26.62 -16.19 27.38
N GLU A 5 -26.27 -17.00 26.38
CA GLU A 5 -26.94 -18.27 26.09
C GLU A 5 -26.80 -19.25 27.26
N ALA A 6 -25.59 -19.39 27.79
CA ALA A 6 -25.34 -20.24 28.95
C ALA A 6 -26.12 -19.75 30.17
N LEU A 7 -26.19 -18.44 30.39
CA LEU A 7 -27.00 -17.85 31.46
C LEU A 7 -28.49 -18.16 31.28
N GLY A 8 -29.07 -17.86 30.11
CA GLY A 8 -30.47 -18.12 29.81
C GLY A 8 -30.85 -19.59 29.96
N ALA A 9 -30.01 -20.50 29.45
CA ALA A 9 -30.21 -21.94 29.58
C ALA A 9 -30.17 -22.41 31.05
N ASN A 10 -29.18 -21.94 31.82
CA ASN A 10 -29.04 -22.30 33.23
C ASN A 10 -30.18 -21.76 34.10
N MET A 11 -30.69 -20.57 33.77
CA MET A 11 -31.81 -19.94 34.47
C MET A 11 -33.14 -20.61 34.12
N ARG A 12 -33.38 -20.93 32.85
CA ARG A 12 -34.57 -21.71 32.44
C ARG A 12 -34.66 -23.06 33.15
N ALA A 13 -33.53 -23.76 33.30
CA ALA A 13 -33.49 -25.03 34.03
C ALA A 13 -33.90 -24.90 35.52
N ARG A 14 -33.89 -23.67 36.07
CA ARG A 14 -34.23 -23.36 37.47
C ARG A 14 -35.43 -22.42 37.58
N LEU A 15 -36.22 -22.26 36.50
CA LEU A 15 -37.30 -21.29 36.43
C LEU A 15 -38.38 -21.50 37.50
N ALA A 16 -38.60 -22.75 37.91
CA ALA A 16 -39.52 -23.09 39.00
C ALA A 16 -39.17 -22.36 40.32
N GLY A 17 -37.90 -22.01 40.55
CA GLY A 17 -37.46 -21.23 41.71
C GLY A 17 -37.61 -19.71 41.54
N PHE A 18 -37.84 -19.24 40.30
CA PHE A 18 -37.88 -17.82 39.95
C PHE A 18 -38.93 -17.53 38.85
N PRO A 19 -40.22 -17.87 39.05
CA PRO A 19 -41.24 -17.73 38.01
C PRO A 19 -41.40 -16.28 37.52
N GLN A 20 -41.12 -15.28 38.36
CA GLN A 20 -41.15 -13.87 37.99
C GLN A 20 -40.12 -13.46 36.91
N LEU A 21 -39.13 -14.32 36.61
CA LEU A 21 -38.09 -14.05 35.63
C LEU A 21 -38.40 -14.61 34.23
N GLU A 22 -39.53 -15.29 34.05
CA GLU A 22 -39.91 -15.89 32.76
C GLU A 22 -39.90 -14.87 31.62
N GLY A 23 -40.56 -13.72 31.81
CA GLY A 23 -40.58 -12.66 30.80
C GLY A 23 -39.19 -12.09 30.50
N THR A 24 -38.34 -11.92 31.50
CA THR A 24 -36.96 -11.43 31.32
C THR A 24 -36.10 -12.45 30.54
N LEU A 25 -36.34 -13.75 30.73
CA LEU A 25 -35.63 -14.78 29.97
C LEU A 25 -36.09 -14.78 28.51
N ASP A 26 -37.38 -14.63 28.25
CA ASP A 26 -37.89 -14.55 26.88
C ASP A 26 -37.35 -13.30 26.14
N GLU A 27 -37.24 -12.17 26.83
CA GLU A 27 -36.56 -10.97 26.29
C GLU A 27 -35.08 -11.26 25.97
N LEU A 28 -34.37 -11.97 26.85
CA LEU A 28 -32.97 -12.34 26.63
C LEU A 28 -32.80 -13.22 25.39
N ASP A 29 -33.69 -14.19 25.17
CA ASP A 29 -33.62 -15.04 23.96
C ASP A 29 -33.94 -14.28 22.69
N ALA A 30 -34.91 -13.37 22.73
CA ALA A 30 -35.20 -12.49 21.60
C ALA A 30 -33.95 -11.67 21.23
N LEU A 31 -33.25 -11.09 22.21
CA LEU A 31 -32.00 -10.37 21.98
C LEU A 31 -30.88 -11.25 21.45
N ILE A 32 -30.73 -12.48 21.96
CA ILE A 32 -29.73 -13.43 21.46
C ILE A 32 -30.02 -13.75 19.98
N LEU A 33 -31.28 -13.98 19.63
CA LEU A 33 -31.70 -14.28 18.26
C LEU A 33 -31.41 -13.10 17.32
N GLU A 34 -31.82 -11.89 17.69
CA GLU A 34 -31.57 -10.67 16.91
C GLU A 34 -30.06 -10.44 16.72
N SER A 35 -29.27 -10.63 17.78
CA SER A 35 -27.82 -10.47 17.73
C SER A 35 -27.17 -11.46 16.76
N LYS A 36 -27.61 -12.73 16.74
CA LYS A 36 -27.15 -13.74 15.78
C LYS A 36 -27.48 -13.38 14.35
N GLU A 37 -28.70 -12.91 14.11
CA GLU A 37 -29.11 -12.48 12.77
C GLU A 37 -28.26 -11.30 12.29
N LEU A 38 -28.02 -10.31 13.15
CA LEU A 38 -27.17 -9.18 12.83
C LEU A 38 -25.73 -9.61 12.54
N GLN A 39 -25.18 -10.54 13.33
CA GLN A 39 -23.84 -11.09 13.08
C GLN A 39 -23.77 -11.80 11.73
N ALA A 40 -24.78 -12.61 11.39
CA ALA A 40 -24.84 -13.28 10.10
C ALA A 40 -24.87 -12.28 8.93
N ARG A 41 -25.66 -11.21 9.05
CA ARG A 41 -25.70 -10.11 8.06
C ARG A 41 -24.35 -9.40 7.95
N GLN A 42 -23.69 -9.10 9.07
CA GLN A 42 -22.34 -8.51 9.06
C GLN A 42 -21.34 -9.40 8.33
N ASP A 43 -21.40 -10.72 8.52
CA ASP A 43 -20.48 -11.64 7.86
C ASP A 43 -20.71 -11.71 6.34
N VAL A 44 -21.97 -11.60 5.89
CA VAL A 44 -22.30 -11.43 4.47
C VAL A 44 -21.70 -10.14 3.92
N TYR A 45 -21.92 -8.99 4.59
CA TYR A 45 -21.38 -7.71 4.14
C TYR A 45 -19.85 -7.68 4.13
N ARG A 46 -19.19 -8.30 5.12
CA ARG A 46 -17.73 -8.45 5.12
C ARG A 46 -17.23 -9.25 3.93
N ARG A 47 -17.93 -10.32 3.53
CA ARG A 47 -17.58 -11.10 2.33
C ARG A 47 -17.75 -10.26 1.07
N GLN A 48 -18.87 -9.57 0.93
CA GLN A 48 -19.13 -8.68 -0.21
C GLN A 48 -18.07 -7.57 -0.31
N LEU A 49 -17.69 -6.96 0.81
CA LEU A 49 -16.64 -5.94 0.82
C LEU A 49 -15.29 -6.49 0.33
N ARG A 50 -14.91 -7.70 0.76
CA ARG A 50 -13.68 -8.35 0.28
C ARG A 50 -13.73 -8.59 -1.23
N GLU A 51 -14.86 -9.07 -1.73
CA GLU A 51 -15.06 -9.31 -3.16
C GLU A 51 -14.96 -8.00 -3.97
N LEU A 52 -15.70 -6.96 -3.57
CA LEU A 52 -15.66 -5.66 -4.24
C LEU A 52 -14.26 -5.03 -4.20
N THR A 53 -13.55 -5.18 -3.07
CA THR A 53 -12.16 -4.73 -2.96
C THR A 53 -11.25 -5.47 -3.94
N ALA A 54 -11.43 -6.79 -4.10
CA ALA A 54 -10.66 -7.58 -5.06
C ALA A 54 -10.98 -7.18 -6.51
N GLN A 55 -12.25 -6.94 -6.82
CA GLN A 55 -12.69 -6.46 -8.14
C GLN A 55 -12.12 -5.07 -8.45
N SER A 56 -12.20 -4.12 -7.50
CA SER A 56 -11.61 -2.78 -7.62
C SER A 56 -10.11 -2.85 -7.92
N ARG A 57 -9.35 -3.64 -7.15
CA ARG A 57 -7.91 -3.84 -7.39
C ARG A 57 -7.62 -4.46 -8.76
N ASN A 58 -8.47 -5.38 -9.23
CA ASN A 58 -8.32 -5.96 -10.57
C ASN A 58 -8.53 -4.89 -11.65
N LEU A 59 -9.59 -4.09 -11.52
CA LEU A 59 -9.88 -2.98 -12.43
C LEU A 59 -8.74 -1.96 -12.46
N GLU A 60 -8.19 -1.58 -11.32
CA GLU A 60 -7.03 -0.68 -11.24
C GLU A 60 -5.81 -1.24 -11.97
N ARG A 61 -5.49 -2.53 -11.79
CA ARG A 61 -4.38 -3.18 -12.50
C ARG A 61 -4.62 -3.19 -14.01
N ARG A 62 -5.83 -3.53 -14.44
CA ARG A 62 -6.21 -3.54 -15.87
C ARG A 62 -6.13 -2.13 -16.46
N GLY A 63 -6.68 -1.13 -15.76
CA GLY A 63 -6.62 0.27 -16.16
C GLY A 63 -5.18 0.77 -16.26
N THR A 64 -4.33 0.44 -15.27
CA THR A 64 -2.89 0.78 -15.30
C THR A 64 -2.18 0.14 -16.48
N SER A 65 -2.46 -1.14 -16.76
CA SER A 65 -1.89 -1.86 -17.91
C SER A 65 -2.30 -1.22 -19.24
N LEU A 66 -3.59 -0.89 -19.41
CA LEU A 66 -4.09 -0.21 -20.60
C LEU A 66 -3.47 1.18 -20.76
N ARG A 67 -3.42 1.97 -19.69
CA ARG A 67 -2.73 3.26 -19.67
C ARG A 67 -1.30 3.10 -20.15
N ASN A 68 -0.54 2.17 -19.58
CA ASN A 68 0.86 1.96 -19.96
C ASN A 68 1.03 1.58 -21.44
N LYS A 69 0.12 0.78 -21.99
CA LYS A 69 0.11 0.45 -23.43
C LYS A 69 -0.15 1.69 -24.30
N LEU A 70 -1.12 2.53 -23.92
CA LEU A 70 -1.41 3.78 -24.63
C LEU A 70 -0.22 4.74 -24.57
N VAL A 71 0.39 4.89 -23.39
CA VAL A 71 1.60 5.71 -23.22
C VAL A 71 2.75 5.18 -24.09
N ALA A 72 2.98 3.88 -24.13
CA ALA A 72 4.01 3.29 -24.99
C ALA A 72 3.75 3.55 -26.48
N GLY A 73 2.49 3.47 -26.92
CA GLY A 73 2.10 3.84 -28.28
C GLY A 73 2.39 5.31 -28.60
N ALA A 74 2.00 6.23 -27.72
CA ALA A 74 2.30 7.65 -27.88
C ALA A 74 3.83 7.89 -27.92
N GLN A 75 4.58 7.24 -27.04
CA GLN A 75 6.05 7.33 -27.02
C GLN A 75 6.70 6.78 -28.30
N SER A 76 6.13 5.74 -28.92
CA SER A 76 6.65 5.22 -30.20
C SER A 76 6.45 6.20 -31.37
N VAL A 77 5.43 7.05 -31.32
CA VAL A 77 5.13 8.03 -32.37
C VAL A 77 5.91 9.33 -32.17
N TYR A 78 5.89 9.86 -30.94
CA TYR A 78 6.40 11.20 -30.64
C TYR A 78 7.79 11.20 -29.99
N GLY A 79 8.26 10.05 -29.50
CA GLY A 79 9.48 9.93 -28.71
C GLY A 79 9.26 10.19 -27.22
N VAL A 80 10.07 9.52 -26.38
CA VAL A 80 9.93 9.53 -24.91
C VAL A 80 10.27 10.88 -24.25
N GLU A 81 11.01 11.74 -24.94
CA GLU A 81 11.45 13.05 -24.46
C GLU A 81 10.61 14.20 -25.02
N SER A 82 9.65 13.92 -25.91
CA SER A 82 8.87 14.96 -26.58
C SER A 82 7.90 15.64 -25.61
N GLN A 83 7.87 16.98 -25.67
CA GLN A 83 6.94 17.80 -24.91
C GLN A 83 5.47 17.50 -25.26
N GLN A 84 5.21 16.92 -26.44
CA GLN A 84 3.87 16.49 -26.87
C GLN A 84 3.29 15.39 -25.96
N MET A 85 4.11 14.68 -25.16
CA MET A 85 3.62 13.73 -24.16
C MET A 85 2.72 14.37 -23.09
N VAL A 86 2.89 15.67 -22.83
CA VAL A 86 2.11 16.41 -21.83
C VAL A 86 0.62 16.46 -22.21
N GLU A 87 0.31 16.53 -23.51
CA GLU A 87 -1.09 16.53 -24.02
C GLU A 87 -1.83 15.23 -23.67
N PHE A 88 -1.08 14.13 -23.51
CA PHE A 88 -1.62 12.83 -23.12
C PHE A 88 -1.58 12.59 -21.60
N GLY A 89 -1.27 13.63 -20.80
CA GLY A 89 -1.14 13.52 -19.35
C GLY A 89 0.08 12.68 -18.91
N VAL A 90 1.10 12.59 -19.75
CA VAL A 90 2.34 11.86 -19.48
C VAL A 90 3.49 12.84 -19.38
N ASN A 91 4.27 12.76 -18.30
CA ASN A 91 5.45 13.61 -18.17
C ASN A 91 6.58 13.06 -19.07
N PRO A 92 7.15 13.87 -20.00
CA PRO A 92 8.26 13.44 -20.83
C PRO A 92 9.49 13.08 -20.00
N ARG A 93 10.30 12.12 -20.49
CA ARG A 93 11.55 11.70 -19.84
C ARG A 93 12.70 12.64 -20.21
N LEU A 94 12.59 13.90 -19.84
CA LEU A 94 13.63 14.89 -20.13
C LEU A 94 14.95 14.51 -19.44
N PRO A 95 16.12 14.72 -20.09
CA PRO A 95 17.40 14.47 -19.47
C PRO A 95 17.53 15.28 -18.19
N LYS A 96 17.83 14.60 -17.07
CA LYS A 96 18.07 15.27 -15.79
C LYS A 96 19.24 16.23 -15.96
N LYS A 97 19.02 17.53 -15.74
CA LYS A 97 20.12 18.50 -15.64
C LYS A 97 21.04 18.02 -14.51
N ARG A 98 22.31 17.74 -14.81
CA ARG A 98 23.31 17.42 -13.78
C ARG A 98 23.30 18.56 -12.75
N PRO A 99 23.26 18.28 -11.44
CA PRO A 99 23.32 19.33 -10.44
C PRO A 99 24.60 20.14 -10.67
N ARG A 100 24.47 21.47 -10.71
CA ARG A 100 25.64 22.33 -10.77
C ARG A 100 26.42 22.12 -9.48
N LEU A 101 27.66 21.63 -9.58
CA LEU A 101 28.56 21.49 -8.44
C LEU A 101 28.69 22.85 -7.74
N THR A 102 28.47 22.83 -6.42
CA THR A 102 28.74 24.00 -5.58
C THR A 102 30.24 24.30 -5.58
N ARG A 103 30.63 25.52 -5.22
CA ARG A 103 32.04 25.94 -5.21
C ARG A 103 32.91 24.99 -4.38
N GLU A 104 32.45 24.63 -3.18
CA GLU A 104 33.15 23.69 -2.29
C GLU A 104 33.31 22.29 -2.89
N GLN A 105 32.31 21.81 -3.65
CA GLN A 105 32.39 20.50 -4.30
C GLN A 105 33.35 20.51 -5.48
N ARG A 106 33.47 21.63 -6.21
CA ARG A 106 34.48 21.80 -7.26
C ARG A 106 35.88 21.84 -6.68
N GLU A 107 36.08 22.60 -5.61
CA GLU A 107 37.38 22.69 -4.92
C GLU A 107 37.81 21.32 -4.37
N LYS A 108 36.88 20.51 -3.85
CA LYS A 108 37.15 19.13 -3.43
C LYS A 108 37.45 18.19 -4.60
N LEU A 109 36.77 18.34 -5.74
CA LEU A 109 37.03 17.56 -6.94
C LEU A 109 38.40 17.91 -7.54
N GLU A 110 38.73 19.19 -7.63
CA GLU A 110 40.04 19.67 -8.09
C GLU A 110 41.16 19.24 -7.13
N ALA A 111 40.91 19.25 -5.82
CA ALA A 111 41.86 18.73 -4.83
C ALA A 111 42.05 17.22 -4.99
N ALA A 112 40.98 16.45 -5.17
CA ALA A 112 41.04 15.01 -5.39
C ALA A 112 41.74 14.66 -6.72
N GLU A 113 41.50 15.43 -7.78
CA GLU A 113 42.13 15.28 -9.09
C GLU A 113 43.62 15.62 -9.04
N LYS A 114 44.01 16.65 -8.28
CA LYS A 114 45.43 16.96 -8.01
C LYS A 114 46.13 15.88 -7.20
N VAL A 115 45.46 15.29 -6.21
CA VAL A 115 46.00 14.16 -5.42
C VAL A 115 46.16 12.91 -6.31
N LEU A 116 45.20 12.64 -7.19
CA LEU A 116 45.27 11.52 -8.13
C LEU A 116 46.38 11.73 -9.18
N ALA A 117 46.54 12.96 -9.68
CA ALA A 117 47.61 13.34 -10.62
C ALA A 117 48.99 13.31 -9.97
N ALA A 118 49.10 13.68 -8.69
CA ALA A 118 50.34 13.55 -7.91
C ALA A 118 50.69 12.07 -7.64
N ALA A 119 49.69 11.21 -7.42
CA ALA A 119 49.88 9.78 -7.24
C ALA A 119 50.26 9.04 -8.54
N SER A 120 49.86 9.54 -9.71
CA SER A 120 50.26 8.99 -11.01
C SER A 120 51.56 9.59 -11.56
N GLY A 121 52.14 10.61 -10.91
CA GLY A 121 53.26 11.40 -11.38
C GLY A 121 54.60 11.21 -10.65
N SER A 122 54.92 10.03 -10.11
CA SER A 122 56.25 9.79 -9.52
C SER A 122 56.80 8.38 -9.79
N PRO A 123 57.68 8.20 -10.81
CA PRO A 123 58.39 6.96 -11.06
C PRO A 123 59.89 7.06 -10.69
N ASP A 124 60.25 7.58 -9.51
CA ASP A 124 61.67 7.64 -9.14
C ASP A 124 61.93 7.59 -7.63
N ALA A 125 61.92 6.37 -7.07
CA ALA A 125 62.42 6.10 -5.71
C ALA A 125 62.84 4.63 -5.46
N LEU A 126 63.25 3.88 -6.50
CA LEU A 126 63.83 2.54 -6.34
C LEU A 126 64.99 2.33 -7.33
N ALA A 127 66.05 3.13 -7.19
CA ALA A 127 67.37 2.84 -7.75
C ALA A 127 68.41 2.88 -6.62
N LYS A 128 68.38 1.84 -5.78
CA LYS A 128 69.51 1.39 -4.96
C LYS A 128 69.54 -0.13 -4.99
N GLN A 129 70.30 -0.67 -5.94
CA GLN A 129 71.08 -1.89 -5.78
C GLN A 129 72.31 -1.80 -6.69
#